data_AF-A0A7C1R2L6-F1
#
_entry.id   AF-A0A7C1R2L6-F1
#
_cell.length_a   1.000
_cell.length_b   1.000
_cell.length_c   1.000
_cell.angle_alpha   90.00
_cell.angle_beta   90.00
_cell.angle_gamma   90.00
#
_symmetry.space_group_name_H-M   'P 1'
#
loop_
_entity.id
_entity.type
_entity.pdbx_description
1 polymer ?
#
loop_
_entity_poly.entity_id
_entity_poly.type
_entity_poly.pdbx_seq_one_letter_code
_entity_poly.pdbx_strand_id
1 'polypeptide(L)'
;MNKETLKKGTRIFYGGDMANDEGFGTITSQQTDKFGDFLTIKMDDGREFKSLTPALFSEEYLGHGGTRWVTKEAWEIFRKKTFARFIESAKATK
;
A
#
# COMPACT_ATOMS: atom_id res chain seq x y z
N MET A 1 -11.18 3.11 -0.91
CA MET A 1 -10.28 4.21 -0.49
C MET A 1 -10.63 5.49 -1.24
N ASN A 2 -10.71 6.64 -0.56
CA ASN A 2 -11.21 7.89 -1.17
C ASN A 2 -10.08 8.75 -1.80
N LYS A 3 -10.47 9.76 -2.60
CA LYS A 3 -9.53 10.71 -3.27
C LYS A 3 -8.65 11.48 -2.31
N GLU A 4 -9.18 11.86 -1.13
CA GLU A 4 -8.42 12.63 -0.14
C GLU A 4 -7.24 11.84 0.45
N THR A 5 -7.41 10.52 0.56
CA THR A 5 -6.36 9.61 1.00
C THR A 5 -5.28 9.44 -0.08
N LEU A 6 -5.68 9.47 -1.36
CA LEU A 6 -4.82 9.21 -2.52
C LEU A 6 -4.38 10.50 -3.23
N LYS A 7 -3.81 11.45 -2.48
CA LYS A 7 -3.26 12.69 -3.02
C LYS A 7 -1.75 12.62 -3.24
N LYS A 8 -1.22 13.53 -4.05
CA LYS A 8 0.23 13.70 -4.24
C LYS A 8 0.92 13.91 -2.89
N GLY A 9 2.04 13.22 -2.69
CA GLY A 9 2.78 13.20 -1.42
C GLY A 9 2.35 12.10 -0.45
N THR A 10 1.22 11.43 -0.67
CA THR A 10 0.83 10.28 0.17
C THR A 10 1.85 9.15 0.04
N ARG A 11 2.23 8.61 1.20
CA ARG A 11 3.12 7.46 1.32
C ARG A 11 2.35 6.16 1.16
N ILE A 12 2.78 5.33 0.23
CA ILE A 12 2.13 4.09 -0.17
C ILE A 12 3.06 2.91 0.11
N PHE A 13 2.47 1.83 0.61
CA PHE A 13 3.10 0.52 0.64
C PHE A 13 2.58 -0.31 -0.53
N TYR A 14 3.50 -0.96 -1.22
CA TYR A 14 3.24 -1.97 -2.23
C TYR A 14 3.64 -3.33 -1.66
N GLY A 15 2.70 -4.25 -1.54
CA GLY A 15 2.90 -5.59 -1.00
C GLY A 15 3.54 -6.60 -1.96
N GLY A 16 4.07 -6.14 -3.10
CA GLY A 16 4.72 -7.00 -4.08
C GLY A 16 3.77 -7.80 -4.97
N ASP A 17 4.34 -8.44 -5.98
CA ASP A 17 3.72 -9.49 -6.78
C ASP A 17 4.77 -10.50 -7.26
N MET A 18 4.41 -11.40 -8.18
CA MET A 18 5.32 -12.44 -8.67
C MET A 18 6.54 -11.89 -9.43
N ALA A 19 6.47 -10.65 -9.92
CA ALA A 19 7.52 -10.03 -10.71
C ALA A 19 8.24 -8.88 -9.97
N ASN A 20 7.68 -8.40 -8.86
CA ASN A 20 8.14 -7.19 -8.20
C ASN A 20 8.15 -7.35 -6.68
N ASP A 21 9.28 -6.98 -6.05
CA ASP A 21 9.40 -6.99 -4.60
C ASP A 21 8.48 -5.97 -3.92
N GLU A 22 8.12 -6.24 -2.66
CA GLU A 22 7.43 -5.28 -1.83
C GLU A 22 8.28 -4.03 -1.55
N GLY A 23 7.64 -2.92 -1.20
CA GLY A 23 8.37 -1.70 -0.89
C GLY A 23 7.48 -0.49 -0.65
N PHE A 24 8.13 0.62 -0.29
CA PHE A 24 7.44 1.89 -0.12
C PHE A 24 7.72 2.84 -1.27
N GLY A 25 6.72 3.68 -1.55
CA GLY A 25 6.81 4.74 -2.53
C GLY A 25 5.90 5.91 -2.17
N THR A 26 5.95 6.95 -2.98
CA THR A 26 5.18 8.17 -2.79
C THR A 26 4.42 8.50 -4.06
N ILE A 27 3.16 8.92 -3.93
CA ILE A 27 2.38 9.42 -5.07
C ILE A 27 3.02 10.72 -5.56
N THR A 28 3.50 10.74 -6.80
CA THR A 28 4.17 11.90 -7.41
C THR A 28 3.26 12.68 -8.35
N SER A 29 2.25 12.02 -8.92
CA SER A 29 1.31 12.61 -9.87
C SER A 29 -0.10 12.04 -9.70
N GLN A 30 -1.09 12.88 -9.95
CA GLN A 30 -2.50 12.51 -10.07
C GLN A 30 -3.05 13.19 -11.32
N GLN A 31 -3.67 12.41 -12.19
CA GLN A 31 -4.24 12.87 -13.45
C GLN A 31 -5.66 12.33 -13.56
N THR A 32 -6.55 13.12 -14.15
CA THR A 32 -7.91 12.71 -14.47
C THR A 32 -8.13 12.94 -15.95
N ASP A 33 -8.57 11.92 -16.67
CA ASP A 33 -8.98 12.02 -18.06
C ASP A 33 -10.38 11.41 -18.27
N LYS A 34 -10.79 11.22 -19.54
CA LYS A 34 -12.11 10.66 -19.88
C LYS A 34 -12.31 9.19 -19.45
N PHE A 35 -11.24 8.48 -19.10
CA PHE A 35 -11.25 7.09 -18.67
C PHE A 35 -11.17 6.93 -17.15
N GLY A 36 -10.84 8.00 -16.41
CA GLY A 36 -10.89 8.02 -14.95
C GLY A 36 -9.71 8.72 -14.31
N ASP A 37 -9.47 8.38 -13.05
CA ASP A 37 -8.34 8.89 -12.26
C ASP A 37 -7.16 7.93 -12.32
N PHE A 38 -5.97 8.50 -12.44
CA PHE A 38 -4.71 7.79 -12.56
C PHE A 38 -3.67 8.40 -11.64
N LEU A 39 -2.89 7.53 -11.01
CA LEU A 39 -1.85 7.87 -10.06
C LEU A 39 -0.50 7.38 -10.59
N THR A 40 0.54 8.15 -10.31
CA THR A 40 1.92 7.69 -10.48
C THR A 40 2.60 7.61 -9.13
N ILE A 41 3.27 6.50 -8.87
CA ILE A 41 4.04 6.26 -7.64
C ILE A 41 5.51 6.08 -8.01
N LYS A 42 6.36 6.85 -7.34
CA LYS A 42 7.81 6.61 -7.35
C LYS A 42 8.20 5.86 -6.08
N MET A 43 8.77 4.67 -6.27
CA MET A 43 9.27 3.82 -5.20
C MET A 43 10.64 4.30 -4.72
N ASP A 44 10.97 3.98 -3.47
CA ASP A 44 12.26 4.35 -2.87
C ASP A 44 13.45 3.66 -3.52
N ASP A 45 13.24 2.45 -4.04
CA ASP A 45 14.25 1.67 -4.77
C ASP A 45 14.44 2.15 -6.22
N GLY A 46 13.76 3.23 -6.62
CA GLY A 46 13.87 3.82 -7.95
C GLY A 46 12.86 3.30 -8.96
N ARG A 47 12.07 2.26 -8.65
CA ARG A 47 10.95 1.83 -9.52
C ARG A 47 9.89 2.92 -9.66
N GLU A 48 9.19 2.91 -10.78
CA GLU A 48 8.09 3.85 -11.03
C GLU A 48 6.88 3.11 -11.60
N PHE A 49 5.74 3.24 -10.93
CA PHE A 49 4.46 2.68 -11.36
C PHE A 49 3.58 3.80 -11.87
N LYS A 50 3.23 3.74 -13.16
CA LYS A 50 2.43 4.77 -13.85
C LYS A 50 1.01 4.28 -14.08
N SER A 51 0.09 5.24 -14.17
CA SER A 51 -1.31 5.02 -14.52
C SER A 51 -2.03 4.00 -13.64
N LEU A 52 -1.74 4.00 -12.33
CA LEU A 52 -2.45 3.18 -11.36
C LEU A 52 -3.83 3.77 -11.09
N THR A 53 -4.88 2.96 -11.18
CA THR A 53 -6.23 3.40 -10.85
C THR A 53 -6.46 3.35 -9.33
N PRO A 54 -7.22 4.28 -8.74
CA PRO A 54 -7.57 4.25 -7.31
C PRO A 54 -8.24 2.94 -6.87
N ALA A 55 -8.89 2.21 -7.78
CA ALA A 55 -9.52 0.93 -7.51
C ALA A 55 -8.53 -0.18 -7.11
N LEU A 56 -7.23 -0.04 -7.43
CA LEU A 56 -6.20 -0.98 -7.01
C LEU A 56 -5.81 -0.82 -5.53
N PHE A 57 -6.28 0.24 -4.87
CA PHE A 57 -5.91 0.58 -3.51
C PHE A 57 -6.98 0.11 -2.51
N SER A 58 -6.53 -0.60 -1.49
CA SER A 58 -7.36 -1.09 -0.40
C SER A 58 -7.22 -0.19 0.82
N GLU A 59 -8.29 -0.07 1.59
CA GLU A 59 -8.31 0.73 2.83
C GLU A 59 -7.52 0.07 3.96
N GLU A 60 -7.45 -1.25 3.95
CA GLU A 60 -6.67 -2.04 4.90
C GLU A 60 -5.69 -2.97 4.19
N TYR A 61 -4.59 -3.26 4.86
CA TYR A 61 -3.66 -4.29 4.44
C TYR A 61 -3.95 -5.60 5.17
N LEU A 62 -4.15 -6.66 4.41
CA LEU A 62 -4.49 -7.98 4.95
C LEU A 62 -3.31 -8.96 4.92
N GLY A 63 -2.13 -8.53 4.46
CA GLY A 63 -0.94 -9.38 4.40
C GLY A 63 -0.95 -10.39 3.25
N HIS A 64 -1.82 -10.23 2.26
CA HIS A 64 -1.86 -11.06 1.06
C HIS A 64 -1.95 -10.23 -0.21
N GLY A 65 -1.65 -10.84 -1.35
CA GLY A 65 -1.62 -10.18 -2.66
C GLY A 65 -2.95 -9.67 -3.20
N GLY A 66 -4.02 -9.63 -2.41
CA GLY A 66 -5.31 -9.02 -2.79
C GLY A 66 -5.45 -7.56 -2.35
N THR A 67 -4.61 -7.12 -1.40
CA THR A 67 -4.57 -5.74 -0.88
C THR A 67 -3.20 -5.12 -1.17
N ARG A 68 -2.72 -5.21 -2.42
CA ARG A 68 -1.32 -4.91 -2.77
C ARG A 68 -0.95 -3.45 -2.58
N TRP A 69 -1.88 -2.53 -2.76
CA TRP A 69 -1.63 -1.10 -2.64
C TRP A 69 -2.42 -0.54 -1.47
N VAL A 70 -1.73 0.03 -0.49
CA VAL A 70 -2.32 0.58 0.73
C VAL A 70 -1.51 1.78 1.19
N THR A 71 -2.06 2.63 2.04
CA THR A 71 -1.26 3.67 2.68
C THR A 71 -0.24 3.07 3.65
N LYS A 72 0.84 3.82 3.93
CA LYS A 72 1.79 3.45 5.00
C LYS A 72 1.06 3.21 6.33
N GLU A 73 0.08 4.05 6.65
CA GLU A 73 -0.70 3.93 7.88
C GLU A 73 -1.48 2.59 7.95
N ALA A 74 -2.16 2.20 6.86
CA ALA A 74 -2.87 0.92 6.80
C ALA A 74 -1.92 -0.27 6.98
N TRP A 75 -0.74 -0.22 6.38
CA TRP A 75 0.30 -1.24 6.58
C TRP A 75 0.84 -1.25 8.02
N GLU A 76 1.08 -0.09 8.64
CA GLU A 76 1.54 0.02 10.02
C GLU A 76 0.52 -0.54 11.02
N ILE A 77 -0.77 -0.29 10.79
CA ILE A 77 -1.85 -0.87 11.59
C ILE A 77 -1.80 -2.40 11.52
N PHE A 78 -1.66 -2.96 10.31
CA PHE A 78 -1.49 -4.41 10.14
C PHE A 78 -0.26 -4.92 10.89
N ARG A 79 0.90 -4.30 10.72
CA ARG A 79 2.16 -4.70 11.38
C ARG A 79 2.04 -4.70 12.89
N LYS A 80 1.45 -3.66 13.48
CA LYS A 80 1.21 -3.57 14.94
C LYS A 80 0.31 -4.71 15.43
N LYS A 81 -0.79 -4.98 14.72
CA LYS A 81 -1.72 -6.09 15.06
C LYS A 81 -1.03 -7.45 14.97
N THR A 82 -0.28 -7.70 13.90
CA THR A 82 0.44 -8.97 13.69
C THR A 82 1.52 -9.19 14.74
N PHE A 83 2.26 -8.15 15.11
CA PHE A 83 3.27 -8.23 16.17
C PHE A 83 2.65 -8.52 17.54
N ALA A 84 1.52 -7.87 17.88
CA ALA A 84 0.81 -8.15 19.13
C ALA A 84 0.35 -9.63 19.21
N ARG A 85 -0.25 -10.15 18.13
CA ARG A 85 -0.66 -11.56 18.05
C ARG A 85 0.51 -12.53 18.23
N PHE A 86 1.67 -12.21 17.66
CA PHE A 86 2.88 -13.01 17.81
C PHE A 86 3.39 -13.04 19.26
N ILE A 87 3.36 -11.90 19.97
CA ILE A 87 3.73 -11.85 21.39
C ILE A 87 2.76 -12.69 22.24
N GLU A 88 1.47 -12.60 21.98
CA GLU A 88 0.46 -13.36 22.72
C GLU A 88 0.60 -14.87 22.50
N SER A 89 0.82 -15.32 21.25
CA SER A 89 1.02 -16.74 20.96
C SER A 89 2.31 -17.28 21.58
N ALA A 90 3.38 -16.47 21.58
CA ALA A 90 4.65 -16.83 22.22
C ALA A 90 4.54 -16.98 23.74
N LYS A 91 3.66 -16.21 24.40
CA LYS A 91 3.36 -16.34 25.83
C LYS A 91 2.50 -17.56 26.13
N ALA A 92 1.54 -17.90 25.27
CA ALA A 92 0.65 -19.04 25.44
C ALA A 92 1.33 -20.41 25.24
N THR A 93 2.52 -20.43 24.64
CA THR A 93 3.29 -21.65 24.35
C THR A 93 4.36 -21.93 25.43
N LYS A 94 4.47 -21.09 26.47
CA LYS A 94 5.34 -21.28 27.64
C LYS A 94 4.53 -21.71 28.85
#